data_AF-A0A1H9MD56-F1
#
_entry.id   AF-A0A1H9MD56-F1
#
_cell.length_a   1.000
_cell.length_b   1.000
_cell.length_c   1.000
_cell.angle_alpha   90.00
_cell.angle_beta   90.00
_cell.angle_gamma   90.00
#
_symmetry.space_group_name_H-M   'P 1'
#
loop_
_entity.id
_entity.type
_entity.pdbx_description
1 polymer ?
#
loop_
_entity_poly.entity_id
_entity_poly.type
_entity_poly.pdbx_seq_one_letter_code
_entity_poly.pdbx_strand_id
1 'polypeptide(L)'
;MTKWMIICNPKHDAVDQAFQELDTIDWKKSNKIKVGDDVYIYVASPVQAIKYKCKVIKTNLSKAEIDNKKFELNNEHYANAEEYMRLHLLETYPDELLPYQDLQQNGLTSVQGANRMSDELVAYIERIVKGNARDAAYPREYVFDSTLPISKWKELLLDTSIFTEKNIALLKRIYLADNHATTCYDLSVEDGGSPSAYNSSIVSLAKKIIKKTGISPAICDEEEAYWPILFWGRERQDKRFEWKLQPKLAKAMQQLYPELINDLNLETERLADEQLIEELKTAKIIKAEDFQYRGRSKKKVEPIYHQGRKSYPRDKKTALNALAHANYCCEINPNHETFIKKNSEVPYTEPHHLVPLAYSGDFEVSLDVEENIVSLCSNCHNHLHYGKDAEKLIVQLYKERQSDLKKVGIAISLEDLLAMY
;
A
#
# COMPACT_ATOMS: atom_id res chain seq x y z
N MET A 1 -10.69 7.20 15.00
CA MET A 1 -11.19 8.43 14.34
C MET A 1 -11.82 8.00 13.04
N THR A 2 -12.96 8.59 12.63
CA THR A 2 -13.64 8.17 11.40
C THR A 2 -13.21 9.06 10.23
N LYS A 3 -13.09 8.46 9.05
CA LYS A 3 -12.76 9.15 7.80
C LYS A 3 -14.00 9.30 6.94
N TRP A 4 -14.24 10.52 6.49
CA TRP A 4 -15.42 10.89 5.73
C TRP A 4 -15.02 11.52 4.40
N MET A 5 -15.88 11.39 3.40
CA MET A 5 -15.77 12.11 2.15
C MET A 5 -16.98 13.03 1.99
N ILE A 6 -16.75 14.28 1.60
CA ILE A 6 -17.77 15.25 1.21
C ILE A 6 -17.54 15.71 -0.22
N ILE A 7 -18.58 16.23 -0.87
CA ILE A 7 -18.50 16.73 -2.25
C ILE A 7 -18.55 18.25 -2.25
N CYS A 8 -17.59 18.85 -2.95
CA CYS A 8 -17.60 20.24 -3.36
C CYS A 8 -18.02 20.32 -4.83
N ASN A 9 -19.04 21.13 -5.13
CA ASN A 9 -19.39 21.45 -6.52
C ASN A 9 -18.78 22.82 -6.85
N PRO A 10 -17.80 22.90 -7.77
CA PRO A 10 -17.14 24.16 -8.15
C PRO A 10 -18.09 25.27 -8.63
N LYS A 11 -19.33 24.92 -9.01
CA LYS A 11 -20.36 25.90 -9.39
C LYS A 11 -21.00 26.62 -8.20
N HIS A 12 -20.96 26.03 -7.01
CA HIS A 12 -21.58 26.57 -5.80
C HIS A 12 -20.52 27.14 -4.85
N ASP A 13 -19.33 26.51 -4.80
CA ASP A 13 -18.30 26.83 -3.82
C ASP A 13 -16.93 26.95 -4.48
N ALA A 14 -16.24 28.07 -4.24
CA ALA A 14 -14.88 28.31 -4.68
C ALA A 14 -13.86 27.77 -3.66
N VAL A 15 -13.92 26.48 -3.35
CA VAL A 15 -13.09 25.86 -2.28
C VAL A 15 -11.58 26.04 -2.51
N ASP A 16 -11.15 26.01 -3.78
CA ASP A 16 -9.75 26.24 -4.15
C ASP A 16 -9.29 27.66 -3.79
N GLN A 17 -10.15 28.68 -3.99
CA GLN A 17 -9.85 30.06 -3.59
C GLN A 17 -9.90 30.22 -2.08
N ALA A 18 -10.85 29.53 -1.41
CA ALA A 18 -10.96 29.56 0.04
C ALA A 18 -9.67 29.07 0.71
N PHE A 19 -9.12 27.94 0.27
CA PHE A 19 -7.87 27.39 0.82
C PHE A 19 -6.59 28.07 0.34
N GLN A 20 -6.66 28.98 -0.64
CA GLN A 20 -5.55 29.89 -0.95
C GLN A 20 -5.43 31.01 0.08
N GLU A 21 -6.52 31.38 0.75
CA GLU A 21 -6.57 32.50 1.68
C GLU A 21 -6.77 32.09 3.15
N LEU A 22 -7.36 30.92 3.40
CA LEU A 22 -7.77 30.46 4.73
C LEU A 22 -7.23 29.06 5.04
N ASP A 23 -6.74 28.88 6.27
CA ASP A 23 -6.38 27.55 6.80
C ASP A 23 -7.60 26.77 7.31
N THR A 24 -8.75 27.43 7.41
CA THR A 24 -10.01 26.82 7.84
C THR A 24 -11.19 27.27 7.00
N ILE A 25 -12.11 26.35 6.72
CA ILE A 25 -13.39 26.65 6.08
C ILE A 25 -14.54 26.08 6.91
N ASP A 26 -15.70 26.71 6.83
CA ASP A 26 -16.92 26.15 7.40
C ASP A 26 -17.71 25.41 6.31
N TRP A 27 -18.38 24.31 6.69
CA TRP A 27 -19.10 23.43 5.77
C TRP A 27 -20.40 22.94 6.39
N LYS A 28 -21.39 22.57 5.57
CA LYS A 28 -22.64 21.95 6.06
C LYS A 28 -22.31 20.68 6.85
N LYS A 29 -22.80 20.59 8.09
CA LYS A 29 -22.56 19.43 8.95
C LYS A 29 -23.47 18.26 8.57
N SER A 30 -22.89 17.06 8.53
CA SER A 30 -23.64 15.81 8.60
C SER A 30 -23.71 15.34 10.04
N ASN A 31 -24.88 14.87 10.50
CA ASN A 31 -25.14 14.50 11.89
C ASN A 31 -24.20 13.43 12.45
N LYS A 32 -23.53 12.67 11.58
CA LYS A 32 -22.63 11.59 11.97
C LYS A 32 -21.18 12.03 12.15
N ILE A 33 -20.79 13.19 11.60
CA ILE A 33 -19.43 13.72 11.66
C ILE A 33 -19.21 14.43 12.99
N LYS A 34 -18.07 14.16 13.63
CA LYS A 34 -17.71 14.70 14.95
C LYS A 34 -16.36 15.41 14.93
N VAL A 35 -16.13 16.27 15.93
CA VAL A 35 -14.80 16.87 16.17
C VAL A 35 -13.75 15.77 16.28
N GLY A 36 -12.63 15.94 15.60
CA GLY A 36 -11.54 14.96 15.54
C GLY A 36 -11.65 13.94 14.40
N ASP A 37 -12.74 13.92 13.63
CA ASP A 37 -12.80 13.13 12.40
C ASP A 37 -11.99 13.80 11.27
N ASP A 38 -11.53 12.98 10.31
CA ASP A 38 -10.88 13.46 9.10
C ASP A 38 -11.91 13.52 7.96
N VAL A 39 -11.87 14.58 7.17
CA VAL A 39 -12.78 14.83 6.04
C VAL A 39 -11.98 15.05 4.77
N TYR A 40 -12.23 14.22 3.77
CA TYR A 40 -11.71 14.37 2.41
C TYR A 40 -12.73 15.11 1.55
N ILE A 41 -12.26 16.11 0.79
CA ILE A 41 -13.12 16.91 -0.10
C ILE A 41 -12.89 16.44 -1.54
N TYR A 42 -13.91 15.78 -2.08
CA TYR A 42 -14.00 15.45 -3.50
C TYR A 42 -14.56 16.65 -4.27
N VAL A 43 -13.77 17.17 -5.20
CA VAL A 43 -14.18 18.29 -6.07
C VAL A 43 -14.78 17.71 -7.34
N ALA A 44 -16.05 18.03 -7.60
CA ALA A 44 -16.79 17.54 -8.77
C ALA A 44 -16.25 18.13 -10.08
N SER A 45 -16.96 17.89 -11.19
CA SER A 45 -16.57 18.38 -12.52
C SER A 45 -16.29 19.90 -12.52
N PRO A 46 -15.19 20.36 -13.17
CA PRO A 46 -14.31 19.62 -14.09
C PRO A 46 -13.16 18.84 -13.45
N VAL A 47 -12.91 19.00 -12.15
CA VAL A 47 -11.75 18.37 -11.48
C VAL A 47 -11.94 16.85 -11.35
N GLN A 48 -13.06 16.42 -10.79
CA GLN A 48 -13.39 15.00 -10.54
C GLN A 48 -12.31 14.24 -9.75
N ALA A 49 -11.82 14.83 -8.66
CA ALA A 49 -10.77 14.24 -7.82
C ALA A 49 -10.91 14.66 -6.35
N ILE A 50 -10.30 13.89 -5.44
CA ILE A 50 -10.11 14.36 -4.05
C ILE A 50 -8.93 15.34 -4.04
N LYS A 51 -9.19 16.58 -3.62
CA LYS A 51 -8.17 17.65 -3.59
C LYS A 51 -7.69 18.00 -2.19
N TYR A 52 -8.51 17.78 -1.17
CA TYR A 52 -8.21 18.25 0.18
C TYR A 52 -8.48 17.18 1.22
N LYS A 53 -7.64 17.15 2.25
CA LYS A 53 -7.89 16.44 3.49
C LYS A 53 -7.91 17.46 4.62
N CYS A 54 -8.92 17.38 5.47
CA CYS A 54 -9.16 18.32 6.55
C CYS A 54 -9.42 17.60 7.87
N LYS A 55 -9.20 18.32 8.98
CA LYS A 55 -9.60 17.92 10.32
C LYS A 55 -10.87 18.65 10.74
N VAL A 56 -11.84 17.95 11.30
CA VAL A 56 -13.00 18.61 11.93
C VAL A 56 -12.56 19.16 13.28
N ILE A 57 -12.48 20.49 13.41
CA ILE A 57 -12.03 21.15 14.64
C ILE A 57 -13.18 21.72 15.48
N LYS A 58 -14.35 21.97 14.87
CA LYS A 58 -15.55 22.44 15.57
C LYS A 58 -16.82 21.94 14.86
N THR A 59 -17.87 21.68 15.62
CA THR A 59 -19.21 21.31 15.11
C THR A 59 -20.29 22.18 15.75
N ASN A 60 -21.50 22.14 15.19
CA ASN A 60 -22.69 22.86 15.68
C ASN A 60 -22.49 24.38 15.64
N LEU A 61 -21.81 24.86 14.59
CA LEU A 61 -21.70 26.28 14.29
C LEU A 61 -23.03 26.82 13.78
N SER A 62 -23.35 28.05 14.16
CA SER A 62 -24.47 28.81 13.61
C SER A 62 -24.07 29.53 12.32
N LYS A 63 -25.05 29.93 11.50
CA LYS A 63 -24.82 30.68 10.25
C LYS A 63 -24.12 32.02 10.48
N ALA A 64 -24.23 32.62 11.66
CA ALA A 64 -23.56 33.87 12.01
C ALA A 64 -22.04 33.72 12.18
N GLU A 65 -21.57 32.51 12.51
CA GLU A 65 -20.15 32.21 12.77
C GLU A 65 -19.36 31.79 11.52
N ILE A 66 -20.01 31.67 10.35
CA ILE A 66 -19.38 31.25 9.09
C ILE A 66 -18.45 32.35 8.58
N ASP A 67 -17.17 32.02 8.41
CA ASP A 67 -16.09 32.96 8.05
C ASP A 67 -15.84 33.00 6.52
N ASN A 68 -16.11 31.89 5.82
CA ASN A 68 -15.84 31.72 4.39
C ASN A 68 -17.03 32.09 3.47
N LYS A 69 -17.99 32.90 3.93
CA LYS A 69 -19.20 33.26 3.13
C LYS A 69 -18.86 33.89 1.77
N LYS A 70 -17.75 34.63 1.68
CA LYS A 70 -17.32 35.28 0.43
C LYS A 70 -16.96 34.31 -0.70
N PHE A 71 -16.76 33.02 -0.39
CA PHE A 71 -16.41 31.99 -1.36
C PHE A 71 -17.61 31.14 -1.79
N GLU A 72 -18.82 31.46 -1.31
CA GLU A 72 -20.07 30.88 -1.79
C GLU A 72 -20.51 31.66 -3.04
N LEU A 73 -20.64 30.98 -4.18
CA LEU A 73 -20.87 31.61 -5.47
C LEU A 73 -22.36 31.85 -5.77
N ASN A 74 -23.27 31.08 -5.16
CA ASN A 74 -24.70 31.13 -5.48
C ASN A 74 -25.65 31.12 -4.27
N ASN A 75 -25.14 31.30 -3.05
CA ASN A 75 -25.93 31.34 -1.80
C ASN A 75 -26.78 30.08 -1.51
N GLU A 76 -26.55 28.96 -2.21
CA GLU A 76 -27.33 27.72 -2.02
C GLU A 76 -26.71 26.75 -1.01
N HIS A 77 -25.39 26.79 -0.82
CA HIS A 77 -24.67 25.83 0.03
C HIS A 77 -25.11 25.94 1.49
N TYR A 78 -25.26 27.18 1.98
CA TYR A 78 -25.65 27.46 3.37
C TYR A 78 -27.13 27.84 3.53
N ALA A 79 -27.97 27.65 2.51
CA ALA A 79 -29.39 28.03 2.56
C ALA A 79 -30.23 27.13 3.48
N ASN A 80 -29.96 25.82 3.50
CA ASN A 80 -30.83 24.78 4.07
C ASN A 80 -30.12 23.88 5.08
N ALA A 81 -29.22 24.43 5.90
CA ALA A 81 -28.48 23.68 6.91
C ALA A 81 -28.74 24.29 8.30
N GLU A 82 -29.11 23.43 9.25
CA GLU A 82 -29.35 23.85 10.64
C GLU A 82 -28.04 24.02 11.43
N GLU A 83 -27.01 23.26 11.05
CA GLU A 83 -25.70 23.27 11.71
C GLU A 83 -24.53 23.18 10.71
N TYR A 84 -23.42 23.83 11.05
CA TYR A 84 -22.17 23.79 10.29
C TYR A 84 -21.03 23.19 11.11
N MET A 85 -19.96 22.80 10.42
CA MET A 85 -18.72 22.30 11.00
C MET A 85 -17.55 23.11 10.45
N ARG A 86 -16.50 23.28 11.25
CA ARG A 86 -15.24 23.91 10.83
C ARG A 86 -14.21 22.85 10.51
N LEU A 87 -13.67 22.97 9.31
CA LEU A 87 -12.64 22.12 8.76
C LEU A 87 -11.32 22.89 8.75
N HIS A 88 -10.28 22.31 9.32
CA HIS A 88 -8.91 22.81 9.20
C HIS A 88 -8.17 22.02 8.12
N LEU A 89 -7.57 22.71 7.15
CA LEU A 89 -6.82 22.07 6.08
C LEU A 89 -5.61 21.33 6.66
N LEU A 90 -5.45 20.06 6.28
CA LEU A 90 -4.26 19.25 6.61
C LEU A 90 -3.36 19.06 5.40
N GLU A 91 -3.94 18.68 4.26
CA GLU A 91 -3.20 18.33 3.05
C GLU A 91 -3.96 18.76 1.79
N THR A 92 -3.21 19.16 0.76
CA THR A 92 -3.70 19.47 -0.59
C THR A 92 -3.08 18.50 -1.60
N TYR A 93 -3.88 17.99 -2.52
CA TYR A 93 -3.50 16.99 -3.50
C TYR A 93 -3.62 17.52 -4.95
N PRO A 94 -2.69 17.16 -5.84
CA PRO A 94 -2.83 17.38 -7.28
C PRO A 94 -4.06 16.65 -7.85
N ASP A 95 -4.67 17.21 -8.90
CA ASP A 95 -5.91 16.70 -9.49
C ASP A 95 -5.74 15.26 -10.04
N GLU A 96 -4.55 14.93 -10.54
CA GLU A 96 -4.19 13.62 -11.09
C GLU A 96 -3.88 12.54 -10.04
N LEU A 97 -3.74 12.95 -8.77
CA LEU A 97 -3.31 12.04 -7.70
C LEU A 97 -4.45 11.08 -7.32
N LEU A 98 -5.64 11.60 -7.06
CA LEU A 98 -6.82 10.85 -6.58
C LEU A 98 -8.04 11.08 -7.49
N PRO A 99 -7.97 10.71 -8.79
CA PRO A 99 -9.07 10.93 -9.73
C PRO A 99 -10.23 9.94 -9.48
N TYR A 100 -11.44 10.35 -9.83
CA TYR A 100 -12.67 9.59 -9.63
C TYR A 100 -12.60 8.14 -10.11
N GLN A 101 -12.05 7.89 -11.30
CA GLN A 101 -11.97 6.55 -11.88
C GLN A 101 -11.16 5.59 -11.00
N ASP A 102 -10.03 6.06 -10.47
CA ASP A 102 -9.19 5.24 -9.60
C ASP A 102 -9.87 5.01 -8.24
N LEU A 103 -10.51 6.04 -7.69
CA LEU A 103 -11.26 5.91 -6.43
C LEU A 103 -12.41 4.89 -6.58
N GLN A 104 -13.14 4.93 -7.68
CA GLN A 104 -14.26 4.01 -7.96
C GLN A 104 -13.79 2.55 -8.05
N GLN A 105 -12.63 2.31 -8.65
CA GLN A 105 -12.02 0.97 -8.74
C GLN A 105 -11.51 0.45 -7.40
N ASN A 106 -11.34 1.32 -6.40
CA ASN A 106 -10.74 0.99 -5.10
C ASN A 106 -11.71 1.32 -3.93
N GLY A 107 -12.99 1.01 -4.11
CA GLY A 107 -13.97 1.04 -3.01
C GLY A 107 -14.85 2.29 -2.88
N LEU A 108 -14.74 3.27 -3.79
CA LEU A 108 -15.67 4.41 -3.79
C LEU A 108 -17.02 4.02 -4.42
N THR A 109 -18.07 3.98 -3.60
CA THR A 109 -19.42 3.56 -4.02
C THR A 109 -20.39 4.70 -4.33
N SER A 110 -20.18 5.88 -3.75
CA SER A 110 -21.06 7.04 -3.96
C SER A 110 -20.32 8.37 -3.79
N VAL A 111 -20.62 9.31 -4.69
CA VAL A 111 -20.23 10.72 -4.62
C VAL A 111 -21.44 11.61 -4.33
N GLN A 112 -22.36 11.14 -3.48
CA GLN A 112 -23.52 11.91 -3.03
C GLN A 112 -23.52 12.17 -1.53
N GLY A 113 -23.54 13.44 -1.12
CA GLY A 113 -23.54 13.82 0.29
C GLY A 113 -22.29 13.38 1.06
N ALA A 114 -22.35 13.51 2.38
CA ALA A 114 -21.26 13.08 3.26
C ALA A 114 -21.32 11.55 3.48
N ASN A 115 -20.27 10.84 3.06
CA ASN A 115 -20.19 9.39 3.19
C ASN A 115 -19.01 8.98 4.06
N ARG A 116 -19.23 7.96 4.90
CA ARG A 116 -18.12 7.30 5.60
C ARG A 116 -17.33 6.50 4.57
N MET A 117 -16.02 6.63 4.59
CA MET A 117 -15.14 5.89 3.67
C MET A 117 -14.93 4.46 4.19
N SER A 118 -14.90 3.48 3.29
CA SER A 118 -14.54 2.10 3.62
C SER A 118 -13.05 2.00 3.97
N ASP A 119 -12.68 0.97 4.75
CA ASP A 119 -11.28 0.70 5.10
C ASP A 119 -10.42 0.47 3.85
N GLU A 120 -11.00 -0.16 2.81
CA GLU A 120 -10.38 -0.37 1.50
C GLU A 120 -10.03 0.96 0.81
N LEU A 121 -11.00 1.88 0.67
CA LEU A 121 -10.80 3.17 0.01
C LEU A 121 -9.80 4.05 0.78
N VAL A 122 -9.88 4.02 2.12
CA VAL A 122 -8.91 4.71 2.98
C VAL A 122 -7.50 4.16 2.75
N ALA A 123 -7.34 2.84 2.74
CA ALA A 123 -6.04 2.21 2.53
C ALA A 123 -5.46 2.55 1.15
N TYR A 124 -6.31 2.56 0.12
CA TYR A 124 -5.93 3.00 -1.22
C TYR A 124 -5.41 4.44 -1.22
N ILE A 125 -6.18 5.40 -0.68
CA ILE A 125 -5.82 6.82 -0.66
C ILE A 125 -4.52 7.04 0.12
N GLU A 126 -4.39 6.45 1.31
CA GLU A 126 -3.19 6.58 2.14
C GLU A 126 -1.95 6.04 1.42
N ARG A 127 -2.06 4.90 0.73
CA ARG A 127 -0.97 4.35 -0.09
C ARG A 127 -0.55 5.31 -1.20
N ILE A 128 -1.51 5.87 -1.94
CA ILE A 128 -1.25 6.80 -3.04
C ILE A 128 -0.63 8.12 -2.54
N VAL A 129 -1.20 8.71 -1.49
CA VAL A 129 -0.68 9.95 -0.88
C VAL A 129 0.74 9.76 -0.36
N LYS A 130 1.02 8.64 0.31
CA LYS A 130 2.37 8.32 0.78
C LYS A 130 3.33 8.08 -0.37
N GLY A 131 2.93 7.32 -1.40
CA GLY A 131 3.72 7.14 -2.62
C GLY A 131 4.12 8.49 -3.22
N ASN A 132 3.16 9.39 -3.38
CA ASN A 132 3.40 10.75 -3.86
C ASN A 132 4.32 11.56 -2.94
N ALA A 133 4.19 11.42 -1.61
CA ALA A 133 5.11 12.06 -0.67
C ALA A 133 6.55 11.52 -0.80
N ARG A 134 6.71 10.20 -1.04
CA ARG A 134 8.02 9.58 -1.30
C ARG A 134 8.61 10.02 -2.63
N ASP A 135 7.78 10.16 -3.65
CA ASP A 135 8.17 10.70 -4.96
C ASP A 135 8.61 12.15 -4.82
N ALA A 136 7.86 12.95 -4.05
CA ALA A 136 8.21 14.34 -3.76
C ALA A 136 9.53 14.47 -2.99
N ALA A 137 9.78 13.56 -2.03
CA ALA A 137 10.98 13.53 -1.21
C ALA A 137 12.19 12.86 -1.88
N TYR A 138 12.02 12.21 -3.04
CA TYR A 138 13.11 11.56 -3.75
C TYR A 138 14.13 12.61 -4.22
N PRO A 139 15.43 12.44 -3.91
CA PRO A 139 16.47 13.38 -4.36
C PRO A 139 16.46 13.52 -5.89
N ARG A 140 16.19 14.74 -6.36
CA ARG A 140 15.98 15.04 -7.77
C ARG A 140 17.28 15.39 -8.50
N GLU A 141 18.34 14.63 -8.25
CA GLU A 141 19.66 14.85 -8.88
C GLU A 141 19.56 14.73 -10.40
N TYR A 142 18.84 13.70 -10.87
CA TYR A 142 18.57 13.49 -12.28
C TYR A 142 17.07 13.23 -12.49
N VAL A 143 16.34 14.27 -12.88
CA VAL A 143 14.90 14.21 -13.15
C VAL A 143 14.60 14.73 -14.55
N PHE A 144 13.85 13.92 -15.29
CA PHE A 144 13.24 14.32 -16.54
C PHE A 144 11.73 14.08 -16.41
N ASP A 145 10.91 15.14 -16.49
CA ASP A 145 9.46 14.94 -16.65
C ASP A 145 9.23 14.66 -18.13
N SER A 146 8.94 13.40 -18.46
CA SER A 146 8.74 12.95 -19.84
C SER A 146 7.55 13.62 -20.54
N THR A 147 6.75 14.43 -19.82
CA THR A 147 5.49 15.07 -20.25
C THR A 147 4.41 14.07 -20.69
N LEU A 148 4.73 12.79 -20.83
CA LEU A 148 3.83 11.74 -21.27
C LEU A 148 2.73 11.50 -20.22
N PRO A 149 1.45 11.59 -20.60
CA PRO A 149 0.35 11.26 -19.69
C PRO A 149 0.28 9.75 -19.44
N ILE A 150 -0.36 9.35 -18.33
CA ILE A 150 -0.54 7.94 -17.92
C ILE A 150 -1.17 7.11 -19.06
N SER A 151 -2.16 7.66 -19.77
CA SER A 151 -2.81 7.00 -20.92
C SER A 151 -1.81 6.66 -22.01
N LYS A 152 -0.88 7.56 -22.31
CA LYS A 152 0.15 7.32 -23.34
C LYS A 152 1.16 6.27 -22.90
N TRP A 153 1.53 6.25 -21.60
CA TRP A 153 2.36 5.19 -21.05
C TRP A 153 1.70 3.82 -21.17
N LYS A 154 0.39 3.71 -20.94
CA LYS A 154 -0.34 2.45 -21.15
C LYS A 154 -0.29 1.97 -22.59
N GLU A 155 -0.54 2.87 -23.55
CA GLU A 155 -0.44 2.54 -24.98
C GLU A 155 0.95 1.99 -25.33
N LEU A 156 2.01 2.62 -24.80
CA LEU A 156 3.39 2.18 -25.04
C LEU A 156 3.67 0.82 -24.40
N LEU A 157 3.28 0.60 -23.14
CA LEU A 157 3.48 -0.67 -22.44
C LEU A 157 2.79 -1.85 -23.15
N LEU A 158 1.70 -1.61 -23.86
CA LEU A 158 0.99 -2.62 -24.65
C LEU A 158 1.56 -2.78 -26.08
N ASP A 159 2.40 -1.86 -26.56
CA ASP A 159 3.00 -1.93 -27.90
C ASP A 159 4.25 -2.82 -27.88
N THR A 160 4.08 -4.08 -28.30
CA THR A 160 5.15 -5.10 -28.33
C THR A 160 6.30 -4.76 -29.28
N SER A 161 6.14 -3.81 -30.21
CA SER A 161 7.24 -3.31 -31.03
C SER A 161 8.20 -2.40 -30.24
N ILE A 162 7.71 -1.81 -29.15
CA ILE A 162 8.46 -0.94 -28.24
C ILE A 162 8.92 -1.75 -27.03
N PHE A 163 7.97 -2.28 -26.25
CA PHE A 163 8.21 -3.04 -25.03
C PHE A 163 8.19 -4.54 -25.30
N THR A 164 9.36 -5.17 -25.20
CA THR A 164 9.43 -6.64 -25.23
C THR A 164 9.00 -7.24 -23.90
N GLU A 165 8.66 -8.54 -23.88
CA GLU A 165 8.37 -9.26 -22.63
C GLU A 165 9.50 -9.12 -21.59
N LYS A 166 10.76 -9.15 -22.04
CA LYS A 166 11.93 -8.93 -21.17
C LYS A 166 11.95 -7.53 -20.56
N ASN A 167 11.52 -6.51 -21.31
CA ASN A 167 11.43 -5.15 -20.79
C ASN A 167 10.32 -5.05 -19.74
N ILE A 168 9.14 -5.61 -20.03
CA ILE A 168 8.03 -5.64 -19.06
C ILE A 168 8.44 -6.37 -17.78
N ALA A 169 9.06 -7.55 -17.89
CA ALA A 169 9.53 -8.31 -16.73
C ALA A 169 10.55 -7.52 -15.88
N LEU A 170 11.49 -6.82 -16.53
CA LEU A 170 12.44 -5.95 -15.83
C LEU A 170 11.73 -4.81 -15.10
N LEU A 171 10.80 -4.10 -15.76
CA LEU A 171 10.07 -3.02 -15.10
C LEU A 171 9.21 -3.53 -13.94
N LYS A 172 8.60 -4.71 -14.06
CA LYS A 172 7.82 -5.32 -12.97
C LYS A 172 8.70 -5.55 -11.73
N ARG A 173 9.93 -6.04 -11.91
CA ARG A 173 10.90 -6.17 -10.81
C ARG A 173 11.26 -4.84 -10.17
N ILE A 174 11.53 -3.81 -10.98
CA ILE A 174 11.81 -2.46 -10.46
C ILE A 174 10.58 -1.90 -9.74
N TYR A 175 9.37 -2.14 -10.24
CA TYR A 175 8.13 -1.73 -9.60
C TYR A 175 7.96 -2.39 -8.22
N LEU A 176 8.31 -3.67 -8.08
CA LEU A 176 8.21 -4.37 -6.81
C LEU A 176 9.29 -3.95 -5.80
N ALA A 177 10.41 -3.36 -6.25
CA ALA A 177 11.44 -2.81 -5.37
C ALA A 177 10.91 -1.67 -4.49
N ASP A 178 11.60 -1.41 -3.37
CA ASP A 178 11.19 -0.32 -2.48
C ASP A 178 11.21 1.03 -3.22
N ASN A 179 10.15 1.81 -3.04
CA ASN A 179 9.93 3.08 -3.75
C ASN A 179 9.95 2.97 -5.27
N HIS A 180 9.76 1.79 -5.84
CA HIS A 180 9.97 1.53 -7.26
C HIS A 180 11.39 1.87 -7.72
N ALA A 181 12.37 1.72 -6.82
CA ALA A 181 13.74 2.15 -7.00
C ALA A 181 14.74 1.03 -6.70
N THR A 182 15.73 0.85 -7.58
CA THR A 182 16.79 -0.16 -7.42
C THR A 182 18.03 0.23 -8.23
N THR A 183 19.13 -0.47 -8.05
CA THR A 183 20.36 -0.27 -8.83
C THR A 183 20.53 -1.40 -9.85
N CYS A 184 21.22 -1.12 -10.97
CA CYS A 184 21.64 -2.17 -11.90
C CYS A 184 22.50 -3.25 -11.24
N TYR A 185 23.21 -2.89 -10.16
CA TYR A 185 23.98 -3.85 -9.39
C TYR A 185 23.07 -4.83 -8.66
N ASP A 186 22.06 -4.34 -7.94
CA ASP A 186 21.12 -5.19 -7.19
C ASP A 186 20.39 -6.15 -8.14
N LEU A 187 19.94 -5.63 -9.29
CA LEU A 187 19.36 -6.45 -10.37
C LEU A 187 20.34 -7.51 -10.89
N SER A 188 21.61 -7.16 -11.06
CA SER A 188 22.63 -8.09 -11.57
C SER A 188 22.98 -9.20 -10.59
N VAL A 189 22.90 -8.94 -9.28
CA VAL A 189 23.12 -9.94 -8.23
C VAL A 189 22.02 -11.00 -8.30
N GLU A 190 20.77 -10.59 -8.52
CA GLU A 190 19.64 -11.50 -8.69
C GLU A 190 19.78 -12.36 -9.96
N ASP A 191 20.25 -11.79 -11.07
CA ASP A 191 20.29 -12.46 -12.37
C ASP A 191 21.62 -13.21 -12.65
N GLY A 192 22.64 -13.05 -11.81
CA GLY A 192 23.99 -13.57 -12.05
C GLY A 192 24.69 -12.94 -13.26
N GLY A 193 24.39 -11.67 -13.55
CA GLY A 193 24.81 -10.95 -14.76
C GLY A 193 25.71 -9.74 -14.51
N SER A 194 25.94 -8.96 -15.57
CA SER A 194 26.66 -7.67 -15.48
C SER A 194 25.67 -6.49 -15.35
N PRO A 195 25.90 -5.53 -14.44
CA PRO A 195 25.09 -4.31 -14.33
C PRO A 195 24.97 -3.52 -15.66
N SER A 196 25.99 -3.59 -16.52
CA SER A 196 26.01 -2.86 -17.79
C SER A 196 24.94 -3.33 -18.79
N ALA A 197 24.47 -4.58 -18.67
CA ALA A 197 23.47 -5.15 -19.57
C ALA A 197 22.12 -4.45 -19.45
N TYR A 198 21.71 -4.05 -18.24
CA TYR A 198 20.47 -3.31 -18.01
C TYR A 198 20.52 -1.93 -18.65
N ASN A 199 21.66 -1.23 -18.57
CA ASN A 199 21.83 0.09 -19.18
C ASN A 199 21.64 0.05 -20.69
N SER A 200 22.31 -0.87 -21.39
CA SER A 200 22.14 -1.02 -22.84
C SER A 200 20.70 -1.34 -23.24
N SER A 201 20.03 -2.22 -22.48
CA SER A 201 18.61 -2.57 -22.70
C SER A 201 17.68 -1.36 -22.53
N ILE A 202 17.84 -0.61 -21.43
CA ILE A 202 17.05 0.59 -21.13
C ILE A 202 17.30 1.72 -22.14
N VAL A 203 18.55 1.97 -22.53
CA VAL A 203 18.87 2.98 -23.54
C VAL A 203 18.24 2.64 -24.89
N SER A 204 18.26 1.36 -25.30
CA SER A 204 17.60 0.90 -26.52
C SER A 204 16.09 1.13 -26.46
N LEU A 205 15.46 0.76 -25.34
CA LEU A 205 14.04 0.96 -25.09
C LEU A 205 13.65 2.44 -25.12
N ALA A 206 14.39 3.29 -24.42
CA ALA A 206 14.17 4.73 -24.40
C ALA A 206 14.27 5.36 -25.79
N LYS A 207 15.25 4.95 -26.61
CA LYS A 207 15.36 5.40 -28.01
C LYS A 207 14.14 5.02 -28.85
N LYS A 208 13.56 3.85 -28.64
CA LYS A 208 12.30 3.45 -29.32
C LYS A 208 11.12 4.32 -28.87
N ILE A 209 11.03 4.62 -27.57
CA ILE A 209 9.99 5.50 -27.02
C ILE A 209 10.11 6.91 -27.61
N ILE A 210 11.32 7.49 -27.65
CA ILE A 210 11.60 8.78 -28.32
C ILE A 210 11.09 8.76 -29.75
N LYS A 211 11.51 7.76 -30.54
CA LYS A 211 11.13 7.65 -31.95
C LYS A 211 9.61 7.58 -32.15
N LYS A 212 8.90 6.89 -31.25
CA LYS A 212 7.45 6.70 -31.33
C LYS A 212 6.65 7.93 -30.88
N THR A 213 7.15 8.64 -29.87
CA THR A 213 6.41 9.71 -29.19
C THR A 213 6.82 11.11 -29.64
N GLY A 214 8.02 11.27 -30.20
CA GLY A 214 8.59 12.55 -30.59
C GLY A 214 9.14 13.37 -29.41
N ILE A 215 9.19 12.83 -28.19
CA ILE A 215 9.82 13.52 -27.05
C ILE A 215 11.33 13.62 -27.27
N SER A 216 11.94 14.71 -26.81
CA SER A 216 13.39 14.88 -26.85
C SER A 216 14.08 13.98 -25.80
N PRO A 217 15.32 13.52 -26.06
CA PRO A 217 16.13 12.90 -25.00
C PRO A 217 16.36 13.90 -23.87
N ALA A 218 16.60 13.40 -22.66
CA ALA A 218 17.01 14.25 -21.55
C ALA A 218 18.45 14.72 -21.78
N ILE A 219 18.81 15.86 -21.20
CA ILE A 219 20.19 16.34 -21.16
C ILE A 219 20.68 16.20 -19.72
N CYS A 220 21.74 15.44 -19.51
CA CYS A 220 22.40 15.26 -18.20
C CYS A 220 23.88 15.52 -18.39
N ASP A 221 24.47 16.38 -17.57
CA ASP A 221 25.89 16.73 -17.64
C ASP A 221 26.32 17.14 -19.07
N GLU A 222 25.50 17.97 -19.72
CA GLU A 222 25.68 18.48 -21.09
C GLU A 222 25.60 17.43 -22.22
N GLU A 223 25.31 16.16 -21.91
CA GLU A 223 25.16 15.08 -22.87
C GLU A 223 23.73 14.53 -22.93
N GLU A 224 23.37 13.89 -24.06
CA GLU A 224 22.10 13.21 -24.19
C GLU A 224 22.04 11.96 -23.31
N ALA A 225 21.08 11.94 -22.39
CA ALA A 225 20.74 10.80 -21.56
C ALA A 225 19.35 10.25 -21.94
N TYR A 226 19.30 8.95 -22.16
CA TYR A 226 18.09 8.27 -22.64
C TYR A 226 17.31 7.60 -21.50
N TRP A 227 18.02 7.02 -20.53
CA TRP A 227 17.41 6.37 -19.37
C TRP A 227 16.45 7.28 -18.56
N PRO A 228 16.63 8.63 -18.48
CA PRO A 228 15.74 9.47 -17.71
C PRO A 228 14.30 9.51 -18.23
N ILE A 229 14.04 9.06 -19.45
CA ILE A 229 12.68 8.93 -20.01
C ILE A 229 11.82 7.97 -19.20
N LEU A 230 12.44 6.93 -18.63
CA LEU A 230 11.77 5.88 -17.88
C LEU A 230 11.95 6.05 -16.37
N PHE A 231 13.05 6.69 -15.95
CA PHE A 231 13.46 6.74 -14.55
C PHE A 231 13.85 8.13 -14.08
N TRP A 232 13.68 8.40 -12.79
CA TRP A 232 14.50 9.35 -12.06
C TRP A 232 15.76 8.65 -11.54
N GLY A 233 16.79 9.42 -11.20
CA GLY A 233 18.05 8.88 -10.74
C GLY A 233 18.72 9.69 -9.64
N ARG A 234 19.52 8.99 -8.83
CA ARG A 234 20.43 9.59 -7.84
C ARG A 234 21.62 8.69 -7.59
N GLU A 235 22.71 9.28 -7.09
CA GLU A 235 23.83 8.52 -6.54
C GLU A 235 23.55 8.15 -5.08
N ARG A 236 23.64 6.85 -4.75
CA ARG A 236 23.53 6.38 -3.37
C ARG A 236 24.82 6.64 -2.59
N GLN A 237 24.74 6.56 -1.27
CA GLN A 237 25.89 6.71 -0.38
C GLN A 237 27.02 5.69 -0.67
N ASP A 238 26.67 4.52 -1.20
CA ASP A 238 27.60 3.45 -1.59
C ASP A 238 28.16 3.63 -3.02
N LYS A 239 27.97 4.81 -3.64
CA LYS A 239 28.44 5.15 -4.99
C LYS A 239 27.75 4.39 -6.13
N ARG A 240 26.65 3.68 -5.84
CA ARG A 240 25.83 3.04 -6.88
C ARG A 240 24.76 3.99 -7.38
N PHE A 241 24.52 3.97 -8.69
CA PHE A 241 23.44 4.75 -9.30
C PHE A 241 22.11 4.01 -9.15
N GLU A 242 21.15 4.66 -8.53
CA GLU A 242 19.79 4.14 -8.31
C GLU A 242 18.85 4.69 -9.36
N TRP A 243 18.09 3.80 -10.01
CA TRP A 243 16.98 4.15 -10.88
C TRP A 243 15.67 4.00 -10.14
N LYS A 244 14.83 5.03 -10.21
CA LYS A 244 13.46 5.02 -9.71
C LYS A 244 12.49 5.17 -10.87
N LEU A 245 11.51 4.28 -11.02
CA LEU A 245 10.48 4.43 -12.06
C LEU A 245 9.80 5.80 -11.96
N GLN A 246 9.59 6.46 -13.10
CA GLN A 246 8.81 7.68 -13.12
C GLN A 246 7.39 7.42 -12.56
N PRO A 247 6.83 8.31 -11.72
CA PRO A 247 5.53 8.07 -11.09
C PRO A 247 4.38 7.81 -12.08
N LYS A 248 4.35 8.54 -13.21
CA LYS A 248 3.34 8.34 -14.26
C LYS A 248 3.46 6.96 -14.94
N LEU A 249 4.69 6.47 -15.13
CA LEU A 249 4.95 5.13 -15.65
C LEU A 249 4.57 4.05 -14.63
N ALA A 250 4.96 4.21 -13.36
CA ALA A 250 4.59 3.29 -12.29
C ALA A 250 3.06 3.19 -12.12
N LYS A 251 2.35 4.32 -12.17
CA LYS A 251 0.87 4.34 -12.14
C LYS A 251 0.25 3.67 -13.37
N ALA A 252 0.83 3.86 -14.57
CA ALA A 252 0.37 3.16 -15.77
C ALA A 252 0.56 1.64 -15.66
N MET A 253 1.70 1.19 -15.11
CA MET A 253 1.96 -0.23 -14.86
C MET A 253 0.98 -0.83 -13.87
N GLN A 254 0.75 -0.18 -12.73
CA GLN A 254 -0.21 -0.64 -11.73
C GLN A 254 -1.61 -0.85 -12.34
N GLN A 255 -2.05 0.07 -13.19
CA GLN A 255 -3.37 0.00 -13.82
C GLN A 255 -3.47 -1.05 -14.93
N LEU A 256 -2.36 -1.50 -15.52
CA LEU A 256 -2.33 -2.57 -16.54
C LEU A 256 -2.06 -3.95 -15.95
N TYR A 257 -1.33 -4.00 -14.85
CA TYR A 257 -0.88 -5.21 -14.18
C TYR A 257 -1.36 -5.19 -12.72
N PRO A 258 -2.68 -5.30 -12.47
CA PRO A 258 -3.24 -5.24 -11.13
C PRO A 258 -2.68 -6.32 -10.20
N GLU A 259 -2.19 -7.44 -10.74
CA GLU A 259 -1.52 -8.51 -10.00
C GLU A 259 -0.28 -8.02 -9.23
N LEU A 260 0.37 -6.94 -9.68
CA LEU A 260 1.52 -6.35 -8.98
C LEU A 260 1.17 -5.86 -7.57
N ILE A 261 -0.11 -5.59 -7.29
CA ILE A 261 -0.56 -5.24 -5.94
C ILE A 261 -0.50 -6.46 -5.03
N ASN A 262 -0.94 -7.63 -5.52
CA ASN A 262 -0.86 -8.87 -4.76
C ASN A 262 0.60 -9.27 -4.56
N ASP A 263 1.42 -9.21 -5.61
CA ASP A 263 2.86 -9.48 -5.50
C ASP A 263 3.54 -8.57 -4.46
N LEU A 264 3.17 -7.29 -4.43
CA LEU A 264 3.68 -6.33 -3.45
C LEU A 264 3.20 -6.64 -2.03
N ASN A 265 1.95 -7.08 -1.87
CA ASN A 265 1.41 -7.50 -0.57
C ASN A 265 2.14 -8.74 -0.07
N LEU A 266 2.32 -9.76 -0.92
CA LEU A 266 3.07 -10.98 -0.61
C LEU A 266 4.50 -10.67 -0.19
N GLU A 267 5.20 -9.81 -0.93
CA GLU A 267 6.56 -9.40 -0.57
C GLU A 267 6.60 -8.61 0.74
N THR A 268 5.59 -7.79 1.01
CA THR A 268 5.48 -7.06 2.27
C THR A 268 5.24 -8.01 3.45
N GLU A 269 4.40 -9.02 3.27
CA GLU A 269 4.15 -10.05 4.29
C GLU A 269 5.41 -10.85 4.58
N ARG A 270 6.08 -11.33 3.53
CA ARG A 270 7.33 -12.09 3.62
C ARG A 270 8.40 -11.34 4.42
N LEU A 271 8.65 -10.06 4.11
CA LEU A 271 9.63 -9.24 4.83
C LEU A 271 9.25 -9.04 6.31
N ALA A 272 7.95 -8.92 6.59
CA ALA A 272 7.48 -8.74 7.96
C ALA A 272 7.55 -10.06 8.77
N ASP A 273 7.39 -11.21 8.13
CA ASP A 273 7.63 -12.52 8.74
C ASP A 273 9.12 -12.73 9.03
N GLU A 274 10.02 -12.39 8.10
CA GLU A 274 11.47 -12.40 8.32
C GLU A 274 11.88 -11.52 9.51
N GLN A 275 11.31 -10.31 9.59
CA GLN A 275 11.56 -9.40 10.71
C GLN A 275 11.06 -10.00 12.04
N LEU A 276 9.87 -10.59 12.06
CA LEU A 276 9.34 -11.27 13.25
C LEU A 276 10.26 -12.41 13.69
N ILE A 277 10.72 -13.25 12.76
CA ILE A 277 11.64 -14.36 13.03
C ILE A 277 12.94 -13.83 13.65
N GLU A 278 13.52 -12.77 13.09
CA GLU A 278 14.73 -12.13 13.64
C GLU A 278 14.50 -11.62 15.06
N GLU A 279 13.38 -10.94 15.29
CA GLU A 279 12.99 -10.40 16.59
C GLU A 279 12.78 -11.49 17.65
N LEU A 280 12.37 -12.70 17.25
CA LEU A 280 12.17 -13.84 18.14
C LEU A 280 13.46 -14.57 18.51
N LYS A 281 14.58 -14.36 17.79
CA LYS A 281 15.87 -15.03 18.10
C LYS A 281 16.39 -14.73 19.51
N THR A 282 16.04 -13.56 20.05
CA THR A 282 16.45 -13.12 21.39
C THR A 282 15.33 -13.21 22.43
N ALA A 283 14.14 -13.66 22.04
CA ALA A 283 12.98 -13.67 22.91
C ALA A 283 13.03 -14.82 23.94
N LYS A 284 12.45 -14.58 25.11
CA LYS A 284 12.30 -15.61 26.15
C LYS A 284 11.24 -16.62 25.72
N ILE A 285 11.59 -17.90 25.79
CA ILE A 285 10.71 -19.01 25.41
C ILE A 285 9.57 -19.17 26.43
N ILE A 286 8.40 -19.53 25.92
CA ILE A 286 7.20 -19.87 26.68
C ILE A 286 7.09 -21.39 26.69
N LYS A 287 6.79 -22.04 27.82
CA LYS A 287 6.68 -23.51 27.83
C LYS A 287 5.38 -23.93 27.15
N ALA A 288 5.41 -25.07 26.47
CA ALA A 288 4.25 -25.55 25.73
C ALA A 288 3.00 -25.80 26.61
N GLU A 289 3.23 -26.29 27.83
CA GLU A 289 2.20 -26.49 28.87
C GLU A 289 1.56 -25.18 29.34
N ASP A 290 2.18 -24.02 29.09
CA ASP A 290 1.73 -22.72 29.60
C ASP A 290 0.65 -22.06 28.72
N PHE A 291 0.39 -22.57 27.49
CA PHE A 291 -0.52 -21.91 26.57
C PHE A 291 -1.48 -22.84 25.84
N GLN A 292 -2.75 -22.42 25.81
CA GLN A 292 -3.84 -23.01 25.04
C GLN A 292 -4.66 -21.88 24.42
N TYR A 293 -5.25 -22.16 23.27
CA TYR A 293 -6.12 -21.20 22.60
C TYR A 293 -7.28 -20.77 23.48
N ARG A 294 -7.53 -19.46 23.46
CA ARG A 294 -8.59 -18.84 24.27
C ARG A 294 -9.86 -18.67 23.46
N GLY A 295 -9.80 -18.76 22.12
CA GLY A 295 -10.95 -18.57 21.23
C GLY A 295 -11.57 -17.19 21.37
N ARG A 296 -10.75 -16.16 21.66
CA ARG A 296 -11.21 -14.79 21.84
C ARG A 296 -10.66 -13.91 20.73
N SER A 297 -11.56 -13.21 20.05
CA SER A 297 -11.16 -12.21 19.07
C SER A 297 -10.36 -11.08 19.71
N LYS A 298 -9.45 -10.50 18.92
CA LYS A 298 -8.65 -9.33 19.28
C LYS A 298 -9.09 -8.16 18.41
N LYS A 299 -9.14 -6.95 18.99
CA LYS A 299 -9.45 -5.73 18.23
C LYS A 299 -8.32 -5.44 17.23
N LYS A 300 -8.69 -4.95 16.04
CA LYS A 300 -7.71 -4.50 15.05
C LYS A 300 -6.78 -3.44 15.64
N VAL A 301 -5.53 -3.51 15.20
CA VAL A 301 -4.54 -2.46 15.41
C VAL A 301 -4.43 -1.69 14.11
N GLU A 302 -4.21 -0.38 14.23
CA GLU A 302 -3.95 0.45 13.06
C GLU A 302 -2.71 -0.08 12.30
N PRO A 303 -2.74 -0.10 10.97
CA PRO A 303 -1.61 -0.49 10.16
C PRO A 303 -0.43 0.46 10.41
N ILE A 304 0.78 -0.08 10.32
CA ILE A 304 2.00 0.70 10.25
C ILE A 304 2.41 0.85 8.79
N TYR A 305 3.03 1.99 8.50
CA TYR A 305 3.44 2.32 7.15
C TYR A 305 4.95 2.47 7.12
N HIS A 306 5.68 1.44 6.68
CA HIS A 306 7.14 1.48 6.52
C HIS A 306 7.50 1.56 5.03
N GLN A 307 8.38 2.50 4.64
CA GLN A 307 8.85 2.60 3.24
C GLN A 307 7.73 2.47 2.18
N GLY A 308 6.69 3.31 2.27
CA GLY A 308 5.54 3.29 1.34
C GLY A 308 4.63 2.05 1.38
N ARG A 309 5.03 0.96 2.04
CA ARG A 309 4.25 -0.26 2.18
C ARG A 309 3.41 -0.22 3.44
N LYS A 310 2.20 -0.78 3.35
CA LYS A 310 1.29 -0.97 4.47
C LYS A 310 1.57 -2.33 5.06
N SER A 311 1.92 -2.39 6.34
CA SER A 311 2.03 -3.65 7.07
C SER A 311 1.26 -3.55 8.38
N TYR A 312 0.92 -4.70 8.95
CA TYR A 312 0.26 -4.74 10.26
C TYR A 312 1.27 -5.21 11.30
N PRO A 313 1.30 -4.58 12.49
CA PRO A 313 2.24 -4.95 13.53
C PRO A 313 1.96 -6.38 14.00
N ARG A 314 3.02 -7.19 14.07
CA ARG A 314 3.00 -8.56 14.58
C ARG A 314 3.42 -8.56 16.04
N ASP A 315 2.61 -9.12 16.93
CA ASP A 315 2.94 -9.19 18.35
C ASP A 315 3.80 -10.43 18.65
N LYS A 316 5.01 -10.20 19.18
CA LYS A 316 5.98 -11.27 19.50
C LYS A 316 5.40 -12.32 20.45
N LYS A 317 4.58 -11.89 21.41
CA LYS A 317 4.02 -12.80 22.41
C LYS A 317 2.94 -13.68 21.79
N THR A 318 2.08 -13.13 20.93
CA THR A 318 1.13 -13.90 20.13
C THR A 318 1.87 -14.99 19.33
N ALA A 319 2.94 -14.63 18.63
CA ALA A 319 3.74 -15.60 17.88
C ALA A 319 4.36 -16.68 18.78
N LEU A 320 4.98 -16.30 19.91
CA LEU A 320 5.56 -17.26 20.85
C LEU A 320 4.52 -18.19 21.48
N ASN A 321 3.33 -17.68 21.78
CA ASN A 321 2.23 -18.48 22.30
C ASN A 321 1.78 -19.54 21.28
N ALA A 322 1.67 -19.16 19.99
CA ALA A 322 1.32 -20.10 18.92
C ALA A 322 2.40 -21.18 18.72
N LEU A 323 3.67 -20.79 18.72
CA LEU A 323 4.77 -21.77 18.69
C LEU A 323 4.75 -22.71 19.91
N ALA A 324 4.49 -22.17 21.10
CA ALA A 324 4.35 -22.97 22.32
C ALA A 324 3.16 -23.93 22.25
N HIS A 325 2.01 -23.49 21.71
CA HIS A 325 0.84 -24.34 21.49
C HIS A 325 1.16 -25.57 20.62
N ALA A 326 2.00 -25.38 19.59
CA ALA A 326 2.47 -26.44 18.71
C ALA A 326 3.63 -27.27 19.30
N ASN A 327 3.98 -27.08 20.58
CA ASN A 327 5.16 -27.68 21.22
C ASN A 327 6.49 -27.37 20.49
N TYR A 328 6.55 -26.24 19.77
CA TYR A 328 7.66 -25.90 18.88
C TYR A 328 7.94 -27.00 17.82
N CYS A 329 6.90 -27.74 17.40
CA CYS A 329 6.96 -28.70 16.30
C CYS A 329 6.34 -28.10 15.03
N CYS A 330 6.70 -28.67 13.88
CA CYS A 330 6.11 -28.28 12.60
C CYS A 330 4.69 -28.85 12.50
N GLU A 331 3.72 -27.99 12.18
CA GLU A 331 2.31 -28.37 12.08
C GLU A 331 1.97 -29.13 10.80
N ILE A 332 2.76 -28.97 9.73
CA ILE A 332 2.63 -29.82 8.53
C ILE A 332 2.97 -31.28 8.86
N ASN A 333 4.04 -31.49 9.62
CA ASN A 333 4.46 -32.81 10.08
C ASN A 333 5.38 -32.66 11.30
N PRO A 334 4.97 -33.18 12.48
CA PRO A 334 5.76 -33.05 13.71
C PRO A 334 7.09 -33.80 13.67
N ASN A 335 7.26 -34.73 12.72
CA ASN A 335 8.51 -35.49 12.54
C ASN A 335 9.51 -34.81 11.61
N HIS A 336 9.21 -33.63 11.06
CA HIS A 336 10.18 -32.90 10.26
C HIS A 336 11.41 -32.57 11.10
N GLU A 337 12.58 -32.86 10.53
CA GLU A 337 13.86 -32.60 11.19
C GLU A 337 14.03 -31.10 11.44
N THR A 338 14.41 -30.78 12.66
CA THR A 338 14.74 -29.43 13.13
C THR A 338 15.91 -29.53 14.11
N PHE A 339 16.57 -28.42 14.37
CA PHE A 339 17.66 -28.34 15.36
C PHE A 339 17.16 -27.70 16.66
N ILE A 340 17.85 -27.96 17.76
CA ILE A 340 17.57 -27.32 19.05
C ILE A 340 18.08 -25.87 19.03
N LYS A 341 17.26 -24.91 19.49
CA LYS A 341 17.64 -23.50 19.51
C LYS A 341 18.82 -23.27 20.47
N LYS A 342 19.80 -22.47 20.04
CA LYS A 342 21.07 -22.22 20.76
C LYS A 342 20.93 -21.84 22.25
N ASN A 343 19.88 -21.11 22.61
CA ASN A 343 19.69 -20.58 23.97
C ASN A 343 18.48 -21.23 24.69
N SER A 344 18.11 -22.45 24.32
CA SER A 344 17.00 -23.17 24.96
C SER A 344 17.03 -24.67 24.69
N GLU A 345 16.05 -25.41 25.19
CA GLU A 345 15.90 -26.85 24.98
C GLU A 345 14.80 -27.22 23.97
N VAL A 346 14.16 -26.24 23.31
CA VAL A 346 13.08 -26.50 22.36
C VAL A 346 13.59 -26.56 20.90
N PRO A 347 12.93 -27.32 20.02
CA PRO A 347 13.23 -27.31 18.58
C PRO A 347 13.00 -25.94 17.93
N TYR A 348 13.66 -25.71 16.80
CA TYR A 348 13.51 -24.49 16.03
C TYR A 348 12.37 -24.60 15.00
N THR A 349 11.36 -23.75 15.18
CA THR A 349 10.29 -23.47 14.23
C THR A 349 10.06 -21.96 14.08
N GLU A 350 9.48 -21.59 12.95
CA GLU A 350 9.18 -20.25 12.48
C GLU A 350 7.65 -20.04 12.51
N PRO A 351 7.16 -18.93 13.09
CA PRO A 351 5.74 -18.60 13.04
C PRO A 351 5.38 -18.06 11.67
N HIS A 352 4.22 -18.45 11.14
CA HIS A 352 3.65 -17.90 9.90
C HIS A 352 2.16 -17.64 10.11
N HIS A 353 1.67 -16.47 9.74
CA HIS A 353 0.23 -16.19 9.77
C HIS A 353 -0.45 -16.90 8.58
N LEU A 354 -1.38 -17.82 8.83
CA LEU A 354 -2.04 -18.59 7.78
C LEU A 354 -2.92 -17.69 6.90
N VAL A 355 -3.73 -16.81 7.49
CA VAL A 355 -4.35 -15.70 6.77
C VAL A 355 -3.38 -14.52 6.81
N PRO A 356 -2.80 -14.07 5.67
CA PRO A 356 -1.76 -13.05 5.67
C PRO A 356 -2.26 -11.70 6.20
N LEU A 357 -1.41 -10.99 6.95
CA LEU A 357 -1.81 -9.78 7.64
C LEU A 357 -2.14 -8.63 6.69
N ALA A 358 -1.56 -8.60 5.48
CA ALA A 358 -1.84 -7.61 4.45
C ALA A 358 -3.34 -7.49 4.14
N TYR A 359 -4.08 -8.59 4.29
CA TYR A 359 -5.53 -8.67 4.09
C TYR A 359 -6.35 -8.33 5.34
N SER A 360 -5.75 -7.79 6.41
CA SER A 360 -6.50 -7.38 7.61
C SER A 360 -7.58 -6.32 7.31
N GLY A 361 -7.55 -5.67 6.14
CA GLY A 361 -8.63 -4.79 5.68
C GLY A 361 -9.97 -5.51 5.52
N ASP A 362 -9.94 -6.80 5.17
CA ASP A 362 -11.10 -7.61 4.82
C ASP A 362 -11.77 -8.26 6.05
N PHE A 363 -11.21 -8.03 7.23
CA PHE A 363 -11.68 -8.61 8.49
C PHE A 363 -12.00 -7.52 9.52
N GLU A 364 -13.05 -7.74 10.31
CA GLU A 364 -13.47 -6.84 11.41
C GLU A 364 -12.63 -7.02 12.69
N VAL A 365 -11.90 -8.14 12.77
CA VAL A 365 -11.03 -8.53 13.90
C VAL A 365 -9.56 -8.49 13.48
N SER A 366 -8.65 -8.48 14.45
CA SER A 366 -7.22 -8.60 14.17
C SER A 366 -6.90 -10.00 13.64
N LEU A 367 -6.09 -10.07 12.58
CA LEU A 367 -5.48 -11.31 12.09
C LEU A 367 -4.26 -11.74 12.92
N ASP A 368 -3.72 -10.86 13.77
CA ASP A 368 -2.60 -11.15 14.67
C ASP A 368 -3.11 -11.78 15.98
N VAL A 369 -3.56 -13.02 15.87
CA VAL A 369 -4.09 -13.88 16.94
C VAL A 369 -3.43 -15.25 16.88
N GLU A 370 -3.31 -15.92 18.02
CA GLU A 370 -2.59 -17.20 18.11
C GLU A 370 -3.19 -18.30 17.21
N GLU A 371 -4.51 -18.32 17.05
CA GLU A 371 -5.24 -19.26 16.20
C GLU A 371 -4.95 -19.10 14.70
N ASN A 372 -4.43 -17.93 14.28
CA ASN A 372 -4.05 -17.66 12.89
C ASN A 372 -2.55 -17.88 12.64
N ILE A 373 -1.74 -18.19 13.66
CA ILE A 373 -0.30 -18.41 13.49
C ILE A 373 -0.03 -19.91 13.56
N VAL A 374 0.67 -20.43 12.55
CA VAL A 374 1.13 -21.82 12.48
C VAL A 374 2.63 -21.91 12.76
N SER A 375 3.03 -22.94 13.48
CA SER A 375 4.44 -23.28 13.75
C SER A 375 5.00 -24.16 12.64
N LEU A 376 6.01 -23.69 11.91
CA LEU A 376 6.58 -24.41 10.76
C LEU A 376 8.09 -24.63 10.89
N CYS A 377 8.60 -25.74 10.39
CA CYS A 377 10.05 -25.83 10.15
C CYS A 377 10.44 -24.90 8.99
N SER A 378 11.71 -24.48 8.91
CA SER A 378 12.17 -23.56 7.87
C SER A 378 11.89 -24.05 6.45
N ASN A 379 11.87 -25.36 6.21
CA ASN A 379 11.51 -25.89 4.89
C ASN A 379 10.04 -25.63 4.55
N CYS A 380 9.11 -25.99 5.45
CA CYS A 380 7.68 -25.79 5.21
C CYS A 380 7.31 -24.30 5.16
N HIS A 381 7.96 -23.48 5.98
CA HIS A 381 7.79 -22.03 5.94
C HIS A 381 8.17 -21.45 4.57
N ASN A 382 9.36 -21.77 4.06
CA ASN A 382 9.80 -21.35 2.74
C ASN A 382 8.97 -21.97 1.61
N HIS A 383 8.44 -23.19 1.79
CA HIS A 383 7.54 -23.81 0.82
C HIS A 383 6.26 -22.97 0.66
N LEU A 384 5.69 -22.43 1.73
CA LEU A 384 4.53 -21.53 1.63
C LEU A 384 4.82 -20.27 0.82
N HIS A 385 6.01 -19.66 0.95
CA HIS A 385 6.36 -18.44 0.21
C HIS A 385 6.85 -18.66 -1.22
N TYR A 386 7.58 -19.76 -1.47
CA TYR A 386 8.34 -19.94 -2.72
C TYR A 386 8.00 -21.23 -3.47
N GLY A 387 7.30 -22.17 -2.83
CA GLY A 387 7.07 -23.49 -3.39
C GLY A 387 5.96 -23.49 -4.42
N LYS A 388 6.24 -24.08 -5.58
CA LYS A 388 5.29 -24.20 -6.70
C LYS A 388 3.96 -24.88 -6.32
N ASP A 389 3.97 -25.75 -5.32
CA ASP A 389 2.81 -26.48 -4.82
C ASP A 389 2.48 -26.14 -3.35
N ALA A 390 2.76 -24.90 -2.92
CA ALA A 390 2.38 -24.35 -1.63
C ALA A 390 0.90 -24.56 -1.29
N GLU A 391 0.01 -24.54 -2.29
CA GLU A 391 -1.42 -24.84 -2.18
C GLU A 391 -1.69 -26.11 -1.36
N LYS A 392 -0.90 -27.18 -1.52
CA LYS A 392 -1.11 -28.43 -0.78
C LYS A 392 -0.97 -28.24 0.73
N LEU A 393 0.00 -27.43 1.14
CA LEU A 393 0.28 -27.12 2.55
C LEU A 393 -0.81 -26.19 3.10
N ILE A 394 -1.20 -25.17 2.33
CA ILE A 394 -2.28 -24.24 2.68
C ILE A 394 -3.60 -25.00 2.89
N VAL A 395 -3.94 -25.93 1.99
CA VAL A 395 -5.14 -26.77 2.09
C VAL A 395 -5.13 -27.63 3.36
N GLN A 396 -3.98 -28.20 3.73
CA GLN A 396 -3.84 -28.97 4.98
C GLN A 396 -4.05 -28.07 6.20
N LEU A 397 -3.29 -26.98 6.30
CA LEU A 397 -3.35 -26.04 7.43
C LEU A 397 -4.75 -25.44 7.58
N TYR A 398 -5.42 -25.08 6.48
CA TYR A 398 -6.79 -24.59 6.51
C TYR A 398 -7.76 -25.59 7.12
N LYS A 399 -7.69 -26.87 6.72
CA LYS A 399 -8.56 -27.92 7.27
C LYS A 399 -8.37 -28.09 8.78
N GLU A 400 -7.13 -27.95 9.24
CA GLU A 400 -6.79 -28.04 10.66
C GLU A 400 -7.23 -26.79 11.44
N ARG A 401 -7.15 -25.59 10.83
CA ARG A 401 -7.36 -24.30 11.51
C ARG A 401 -8.74 -23.67 11.34
N GLN A 402 -9.54 -24.06 10.34
CA GLN A 402 -10.81 -23.39 10.00
C GLN A 402 -11.75 -23.21 11.21
N SER A 403 -11.83 -24.22 12.08
CA SER A 403 -12.71 -24.15 13.25
C SER A 403 -12.24 -23.14 14.30
N ASP A 404 -10.92 -23.00 14.48
CA ASP A 404 -10.32 -22.09 15.45
C ASP A 404 -10.31 -20.65 14.93
N LEU A 405 -9.99 -20.45 13.64
CA LEU A 405 -10.14 -19.16 12.94
C LEU A 405 -11.56 -18.62 13.10
N LYS A 406 -12.58 -19.47 12.89
CA LYS A 406 -13.98 -19.07 13.02
C LYS A 406 -14.34 -18.66 14.46
N LYS A 407 -13.78 -19.31 15.49
CA LYS A 407 -14.03 -18.95 16.90
C LYS A 407 -13.52 -17.56 17.25
N VAL A 408 -12.41 -17.14 16.64
CA VAL A 408 -11.84 -15.79 16.84
C VAL A 408 -12.40 -14.74 15.87
N GLY A 409 -13.42 -15.09 15.08
CA GLY A 409 -14.10 -14.17 14.17
C GLY A 409 -13.44 -14.00 12.81
N ILE A 410 -12.49 -14.88 12.44
CA ILE A 410 -11.86 -14.93 11.13
C ILE A 410 -12.64 -15.95 10.29
N ALA A 411 -13.64 -15.46 9.54
CA ALA A 411 -14.41 -16.28 8.61
C ALA A 411 -13.84 -16.11 7.20
N ILE A 412 -13.22 -17.16 6.66
CA ILE A 412 -12.62 -17.18 5.33
C ILE A 412 -12.90 -18.54 4.67
N SER A 413 -13.13 -18.55 3.36
CA SER A 413 -13.24 -19.79 2.59
C SER A 413 -11.85 -20.29 2.16
N LEU A 414 -11.76 -21.57 1.76
CA LEU A 414 -10.50 -22.09 1.21
C LEU A 414 -10.10 -21.39 -0.09
N GLU A 415 -11.08 -21.06 -0.93
CA GLU A 415 -10.86 -20.36 -2.21
C GLU A 415 -10.30 -18.96 -1.98
N ASP A 416 -10.89 -18.19 -1.05
CA ASP A 416 -10.41 -16.86 -0.69
C ASP A 416 -9.00 -16.93 -0.09
N LEU A 417 -8.73 -17.92 0.77
CA LEU A 417 -7.41 -18.10 1.36
C LEU A 417 -6.36 -18.41 0.27
N LEU A 418 -6.67 -19.28 -0.69
CA LEU A 418 -5.75 -19.60 -1.78
C LEU A 418 -5.49 -18.40 -2.69
N ALA A 419 -6.46 -17.50 -2.86
CA ALA A 419 -6.26 -16.28 -3.64
C ALA A 419 -5.39 -15.22 -2.94
N MET A 420 -5.09 -15.40 -1.64
CA MET A 420 -4.21 -14.52 -0.86
C MET A 420 -2.72 -14.93 -0.93
N TYR A 421 -2.41 -16.07 -1.55
CA TYR A 421 -1.07 -16.63 -1.78
C TYR A 421 -0.80 -16.69 -3.28
#